data_AF-A0A522F9M0-F1
#
_entry.id   AF-A0A522F9M0-F1
#
_cell.length_a   1.000
_cell.length_b   1.000
_cell.length_c   1.000
_cell.angle_alpha   90.00
_cell.angle_beta   90.00
_cell.angle_gamma   90.00
#
_symmetry.space_group_name_H-M   'P 1'
#
loop_
_entity.id
_entity.type
_entity.pdbx_description
1 polymer ?
#
loop_
_entity_poly.entity_id
_entity_poly.type
_entity_poly.pdbx_seq_one_letter_code
_entity_poly.pdbx_strand_id
1 'polypeptide(L)' 'MIYRLNAPQECTFEQIKLLVQQIPVATTLLDLSHNDLNRFSASELVALFKLIPSTVLALDLRDNGFG' A
#
# COMPACT_ATOMS: atom_id res chain seq x y z
N MET A 1 3.40 -15.32 3.77
CA MET A 1 3.29 -15.15 2.30
C MET A 1 3.68 -13.73 1.92
N ILE A 2 4.37 -13.54 0.80
CA ILE A 2 4.75 -12.21 0.30
C ILE A 2 3.71 -11.78 -0.75
N TYR A 3 3.18 -10.56 -0.61
CA TYR A 3 2.32 -9.93 -1.63
C TYR A 3 2.95 -8.60 -2.04
N ARG A 4 3.11 -8.39 -3.35
CA ARG A 4 3.59 -7.13 -3.91
C ARG A 4 2.43 -6.40 -4.56
N LEU A 5 2.16 -5.18 -4.09
CA LEU A 5 1.17 -4.30 -4.67
C LEU A 5 1.85 -3.46 -5.76
N ASN A 6 1.30 -3.52 -6.97
CA ASN A 6 1.74 -2.70 -8.10
C ASN A 6 0.57 -1.81 -8.50
N ALA A 7 0.55 -0.57 -7.99
CA ALA A 7 -0.43 0.44 -8.33
C ALA A 7 0.03 1.18 -9.61
N PRO A 8 -0.89 1.49 -10.54
CA PRO A 8 -0.56 2.36 -11.67
C PRO A 8 -0.09 3.74 -11.19
N GLN A 9 0.90 4.31 -11.87
CA GLN A 9 1.50 5.61 -11.59
C GLN A 9 0.49 6.76 -11.50
N GLU A 10 -0.64 6.67 -12.20
CA GLU A 10 -1.71 7.69 -12.20
C GLU A 10 -2.97 7.24 -11.47
N CYS A 11 -2.90 6.17 -10.64
CA CYS A 11 -4.10 5.70 -9.96
C CYS A 11 -4.61 6.71 -8.91
N THR A 12 -5.92 6.86 -8.80
CA THR A 12 -6.53 7.74 -7.80
C THR A 12 -6.46 7.12 -6.40
N PHE A 13 -6.74 7.93 -5.37
CA PHE A 13 -6.82 7.42 -4.00
C PHE A 13 -7.86 6.29 -3.87
N GLU A 14 -9.04 6.43 -4.49
CA GLU A 14 -10.06 5.38 -4.46
C GLU A 14 -9.62 4.11 -5.18
N GLN A 15 -8.83 4.21 -6.25
CA GLN A 15 -8.31 3.04 -6.96
C GLN A 15 -7.28 2.27 -6.12
N ILE A 16 -6.30 2.96 -5.52
CA ILE A 16 -5.30 2.27 -4.68
C ILE A 16 -5.93 1.66 -3.43
N LYS A 17 -6.96 2.30 -2.87
CA LYS A 17 -7.74 1.79 -1.76
C LYS A 17 -8.37 0.43 -2.08
N LEU A 18 -8.96 0.29 -3.28
CA LEU A 18 -9.52 -0.99 -3.74
C LEU A 18 -8.44 -2.05 -3.94
N LEU A 19 -7.24 -1.68 -4.38
CA LEU A 19 -6.11 -2.61 -4.50
C LEU A 19 -5.64 -3.11 -3.13
N VAL A 20 -5.53 -2.22 -2.14
CA VAL A 20 -5.15 -2.58 -0.77
C VAL A 20 -6.19 -3.50 -0.12
N GLN A 21 -7.48 -3.28 -0.38
CA GLN A 21 -8.55 -4.16 0.11
C GLN A 21 -8.51 -5.57 -0.47
N GLN A 22 -7.83 -5.79 -1.60
CA GLN A 22 -7.67 -7.11 -2.23
C GLN A 22 -6.44 -7.88 -1.72
N ILE A 23 -5.66 -7.32 -0.79
CA ILE A 23 -4.53 -8.02 -0.21
C ILE A 23 -5.01 -9.31 0.48
N PRO A 24 -4.48 -10.49 0.11
CA PRO A 24 -4.89 -11.74 0.71
C PRO A 24 -4.65 -11.76 2.23
N VAL A 25 -5.60 -12.27 3.00
CA VAL A 25 -5.49 -12.40 4.46
C VAL A 25 -4.30 -13.27 4.92
N ALA A 26 -3.76 -14.13 4.07
CA ALA A 26 -2.56 -14.93 4.37
C ALA A 26 -1.23 -14.17 4.17
N THR A 27 -1.29 -12.91 3.74
CA THR A 27 -0.11 -12.05 3.53
C THR A 27 0.55 -11.72 4.86
N THR A 28 1.85 -12.01 4.97
CA THR A 28 2.66 -11.70 6.16
C THR A 28 3.71 -10.63 5.89
N LEU A 29 4.07 -10.44 4.62
CA LEU A 29 4.92 -9.36 4.16
C LEU A 29 4.22 -8.68 2.97
N LEU A 30 4.01 -7.37 3.10
CA LEU A 30 3.42 -6.53 2.06
C LEU A 30 4.51 -5.63 1.47
N ASP A 31 4.76 -5.80 0.18
CA ASP A 31 5.67 -4.94 -0.58
C ASP A 31 4.84 -3.84 -1.27
N LEU A 32 4.97 -2.61 -0.76
CA LEU A 32 4.41 -1.39 -1.35
C LEU A 32 5.50 -0.54 -2.01
N SER A 33 6.69 -1.08 -2.29
CA SER A 33 7.76 -0.31 -2.92
C SER A 33 7.38 0.17 -4.31
N HIS A 34 7.89 1.33 -4.73
CA HIS A 34 7.65 1.92 -6.05
C HIS A 34 6.17 2.17 -6.40
N ASN A 35 5.38 2.71 -5.46
CA ASN A 35 3.98 3.07 -5.68
C ASN A 35 3.71 4.59 -5.59
N ASP A 36 4.77 5.40 -5.56
CA ASP A 36 4.73 6.87 -5.50
C ASP A 36 3.71 7.40 -4.46
N LEU A 37 3.70 6.76 -3.29
CA LEU A 37 2.74 7.05 -2.23
C LEU A 37 2.90 8.47 -1.66
N ASN A 38 4.03 9.14 -1.87
CA ASN A 38 4.26 10.53 -1.46
C ASN A 38 3.29 11.56 -2.08
N ARG A 39 2.59 11.22 -3.16
CA ARG A 39 1.60 12.10 -3.79
C ARG A 39 0.28 12.20 -3.01
N PHE A 40 0.02 11.24 -2.12
CA PHE A 40 -1.17 11.26 -1.28
C PHE A 40 -0.92 12.10 -0.02
N SER A 41 -1.97 12.75 0.47
CA SER A 41 -1.92 13.48 1.74
C SER A 41 -1.68 12.54 2.92
N ALA A 42 -1.16 13.07 4.02
CA ALA A 42 -0.98 12.29 5.25
C ALA A 42 -2.28 11.63 5.74
N SER A 43 -3.42 12.32 5.62
CA SER A 43 -4.74 11.78 5.97
C SER A 43 -5.14 10.59 5.09
N GLU A 44 -4.86 10.66 3.79
CA GLU A 44 -5.12 9.57 2.85
C GLU A 44 -4.22 8.38 3.14
N LEU A 45 -2.93 8.59 3.41
CA LEU A 45 -2.00 7.52 3.77
C LEU A 45 -2.39 6.82 5.07
N VAL A 46 -2.82 7.57 6.09
CA VAL A 46 -3.36 6.99 7.33
C VAL A 46 -4.59 6.13 7.05
N ALA A 47 -5.51 6.59 6.19
CA ALA A 47 -6.68 5.82 5.81
C ALA A 47 -6.31 4.57 4.99
N LEU A 48 -5.32 4.66 4.11
CA LEU A 48 -4.82 3.54 3.31
C LEU A 48 -4.20 2.46 4.19
N PHE A 49 -3.32 2.84 5.12
CA PHE A 49 -2.64 1.88 6.00
C PHE A 49 -3.58 1.17 6.98
N LYS A 50 -4.70 1.81 7.35
CA LYS A 50 -5.76 1.16 8.15
C LYS A 50 -6.46 0.01 7.44
N LEU A 51 -6.37 -0.08 6.11
CA LEU A 51 -6.96 -1.16 5.32
C LEU A 51 -6.05 -2.38 5.17
N ILE A 52 -4.78 -2.26 5.55
CA ILE A 52 -3.84 -3.38 5.49
C ILE A 52 -4.31 -4.48 6.47
N PRO A 53 -4.39 -5.75 6.04
CA PRO A 53 -4.75 -6.85 6.93
C PRO A 53 -3.81 -6.95 8.13
N SER A 54 -4.35 -7.25 9.31
CA SER A 54 -3.58 -7.39 10.56
C SER A 54 -2.58 -8.55 10.55
N THR A 55 -2.66 -9.44 9.56
CA THR A 55 -1.72 -10.54 9.34
C THR A 55 -0.40 -10.08 8.74
N VAL A 56 -0.33 -8.87 8.18
CA VAL A 56 0.91 -8.28 7.66
C VAL A 56 1.81 -7.89 8.83
N LEU A 57 2.97 -8.51 8.92
CA LEU A 57 3.97 -8.31 9.98
C LEU A 57 5.17 -7.49 9.51
N ALA A 58 5.38 -7.41 8.18
CA ALA A 58 6.44 -6.63 7.56
C ALA A 58 5.89 -5.82 6.40
N LEU A 59 6.30 -4.55 6.32
CA LEU A 59 5.88 -3.61 5.29
C LEU A 59 7.11 -3.00 4.62
N ASP A 60 7.20 -3.12 3.29
CA ASP A 60 8.23 -2.45 2.50
C ASP A 60 7.66 -1.17 1.87
N LEU A 61 8.27 -0.03 2.20
CA LEU A 61 7.88 1.30 1.74
C LEU A 61 8.98 1.97 0.90
N ARG A 62 10.02 1.24 0.51
CA ARG A 62 11.14 1.80 -0.26
C ARG A 62 10.65 2.43 -1.57
N ASP A 63 11.38 3.45 -2.02
CA ASP A 63 11.16 4.06 -3.34
C ASP A 63 9.73 4.58 -3.56
N ASN A 64 9.09 5.10 -2.51
CA ASN A 64 7.78 5.77 -2.60
C ASN A 64 7.88 7.30 -2.66
N GLY A 65 9.09 7.85 -2.87
CA GLY A 65 9.34 9.28 -2.94
C GLY A 65 9.17 10.02 -1.61
N PHE A 66 9.15 9.28 -0.49
CA PHE A 66 9.28 9.88 0.85
C PHE A 66 10.69 10.47 0.98
N GLY A 67 10.77 11.76 1.35
CA GLY A 67 12.02 12.48 1.58
C GLY A 67 12.63 12.21 2.94
#